data_AF-A0ABD1FI12-F1
#
_entry.id   AF-A0ABD1FI12-F1
#
_cell.length_a   1.000
_cell.length_b   1.000
_cell.length_c   1.000
_cell.angle_alpha   90.00
_cell.angle_beta   90.00
_cell.angle_gamma   90.00
#
_symmetry.space_group_name_H-M   'P 1'
#
loop_
_entity.id
_entity.type
_entity.pdbx_description
1 polymer ?
#
loop_
_entity_poly.entity_id
_entity_poly.type
_entity_poly.pdbx_seq_one_letter_code
_entity_poly.pdbx_strand_id
1 'polypeptide(L)'
;MSAVVCGKRSNIFEESPSSPPLSKRIRYLSSSPSRPFSPPRVAACWFSNSPVPLDHLVALFPDMDRQFLEKALEESGDDLDSAIKRLNELRLCTAESVPDVSQEINTQGAVANSDTSAIREESSGGSSFPASGAEWVELLVGQVLNASNVEDAKARVSQALEALEKSIWANATEEAARSFQKEKLMLKQHLKAVIQENTVLKRAVSIQHERQKEFEEMGQEMQKLKELVSQYQEQVRSLEVNNYALAMHLKQAQQNNSISGRFHPDVF
;
A
#
# COMPACT_ATOMS: atom_id res chain seq x y z
N MET A 1 37.14 -31.91 -46.89
CA MET A 1 38.47 -31.77 -46.25
C MET A 1 38.95 -30.35 -46.51
N SER A 2 39.57 -29.67 -45.53
CA SER A 2 40.21 -28.35 -45.68
C SER A 2 39.27 -27.18 -46.05
N ALA A 3 39.60 -25.91 -45.78
CA ALA A 3 40.48 -25.33 -44.74
C ALA A 3 40.10 -23.86 -44.47
N VAL A 4 40.63 -23.31 -43.38
CA VAL A 4 40.49 -21.90 -42.93
C VAL A 4 41.30 -20.93 -43.79
N VAL A 5 40.84 -19.68 -43.95
CA VAL A 5 41.67 -18.45 -43.95
C VAL A 5 40.80 -17.22 -43.63
N CYS A 6 41.36 -16.18 -42.99
CA CYS A 6 40.61 -15.08 -42.38
C CYS A 6 41.01 -13.67 -42.86
N GLY A 7 40.02 -12.82 -43.15
CA GLY A 7 40.14 -11.34 -43.17
C GLY A 7 40.96 -10.73 -44.32
N LYS A 8 41.27 -9.42 -44.33
CA LYS A 8 40.82 -8.30 -43.46
C LYS A 8 41.22 -6.96 -44.13
N ARG A 9 40.39 -5.88 -44.01
CA ARG A 9 40.70 -4.45 -44.35
C ARG A 9 40.90 -4.16 -45.86
N SER A 10 40.74 -2.92 -46.39
CA SER A 10 40.08 -1.68 -45.91
C SER A 10 39.95 -0.60 -47.01
N ASN A 11 38.92 0.25 -46.88
CA ASN A 11 38.76 1.68 -47.25
C ASN A 11 39.59 2.34 -48.37
N ILE A 12 38.87 3.01 -49.29
CA ILE A 12 39.06 4.33 -49.96
C ILE A 12 37.66 4.61 -50.57
N PHE A 13 36.88 5.66 -50.33
CA PHE A 13 37.00 7.09 -49.95
C PHE A 13 37.18 8.08 -51.12
N GLU A 14 36.04 8.63 -51.55
CA GLU A 14 35.81 9.77 -52.46
C GLU A 14 34.30 10.10 -52.32
N GLU A 15 33.78 11.34 -52.36
CA GLU A 15 34.25 12.60 -51.76
C GLU A 15 32.99 13.41 -51.31
N SER A 16 33.11 14.42 -50.44
CA SER A 16 31.97 15.20 -49.88
C SER A 16 32.28 16.70 -49.88
N PRO A 17 31.29 17.63 -49.97
CA PRO A 17 30.50 18.06 -48.80
C PRO A 17 29.02 18.42 -49.19
N SER A 18 28.13 19.04 -48.40
CA SER A 18 28.17 19.74 -47.09
C SER A 18 26.81 19.57 -46.36
N SER A 19 26.63 19.30 -45.04
CA SER A 19 27.12 19.87 -43.75
C SER A 19 26.01 20.71 -43.03
N PRO A 20 26.13 21.07 -41.72
CA PRO A 20 25.71 20.24 -40.56
C PRO A 20 24.81 21.09 -39.57
N PRO A 21 24.70 20.90 -38.22
CA PRO A 21 25.31 19.98 -37.22
C PRO A 21 24.30 19.47 -36.12
N LEU A 22 24.55 19.11 -34.83
CA LEU A 22 25.73 18.95 -33.93
C LEU A 22 25.38 18.04 -32.69
N SER A 23 26.09 16.92 -32.42
CA SER A 23 26.19 16.23 -31.07
C SER A 23 24.90 15.62 -30.43
N LYS A 24 24.86 14.76 -29.38
CA LYS A 24 25.73 13.86 -28.54
C LYS A 24 24.76 12.99 -27.64
N ARG A 25 25.06 11.92 -26.87
CA ARG A 25 26.24 11.08 -26.53
C ARG A 25 25.76 9.72 -25.90
N ILE A 26 26.16 8.58 -26.47
CA ILE A 26 26.60 7.28 -25.85
C ILE A 26 25.92 6.76 -24.53
N ARG A 27 25.32 5.55 -24.54
CA ARG A 27 25.77 4.33 -23.79
C ARG A 27 24.90 3.05 -23.89
N TYR A 28 25.49 2.00 -24.49
CA TYR A 28 25.46 0.55 -24.18
C TYR A 28 24.21 -0.36 -24.24
N LEU A 29 24.39 -1.48 -24.99
CA LEU A 29 23.80 -2.83 -24.83
C LEU A 29 22.29 -2.98 -25.15
N SER A 30 21.76 -4.15 -25.55
CA SER A 30 22.30 -5.53 -25.48
C SER A 30 22.11 -6.34 -26.77
N SER A 31 22.84 -7.46 -26.86
CA SER A 31 22.54 -8.57 -27.79
C SER A 31 21.36 -9.44 -27.28
N SER A 32 20.76 -10.18 -28.22
CA SER A 32 19.72 -11.22 -28.11
C SER A 32 20.12 -12.41 -27.19
N PRO A 33 19.22 -13.37 -26.81
CA PRO A 33 17.98 -13.76 -27.51
C PRO A 33 16.73 -14.11 -26.67
N SER A 34 15.68 -14.49 -27.41
CA SER A 34 14.32 -14.82 -26.96
C SER A 34 14.14 -16.24 -26.40
N ARG A 35 13.16 -16.38 -25.49
CA ARG A 35 12.36 -17.60 -25.29
C ARG A 35 10.89 -17.21 -25.00
N PRO A 36 9.90 -17.94 -25.53
CA PRO A 36 8.49 -17.72 -25.19
C PRO A 36 8.10 -18.47 -23.91
N PHE A 37 7.28 -17.85 -23.06
CA PHE A 37 6.54 -18.53 -22.00
C PHE A 37 5.11 -17.99 -21.93
N SER A 38 4.13 -18.89 -21.96
CA SER A 38 2.72 -18.55 -21.77
C SER A 38 2.44 -18.24 -20.30
N PRO A 39 1.54 -17.29 -19.97
CA PRO A 39 1.12 -17.07 -18.59
C PRO A 39 0.29 -18.27 -18.09
N PRO A 40 0.54 -18.78 -16.86
CA PRO A 40 -0.34 -19.78 -16.26
C PRO A 40 -1.67 -19.12 -15.91
N ARG A 41 -2.79 -19.71 -16.38
CA ARG A 41 -4.12 -19.33 -15.90
C ARG A 41 -4.28 -19.87 -14.48
N VAL A 42 -4.47 -18.98 -13.51
CA VAL A 42 -4.90 -19.39 -12.16
C VAL A 42 -6.37 -19.82 -12.27
N ALA A 43 -6.58 -21.13 -12.37
CA ALA A 43 -7.91 -21.71 -12.28
C ALA A 43 -8.37 -21.75 -10.82
N ALA A 44 -9.64 -21.47 -10.56
CA ALA A 44 -10.20 -21.62 -9.23
C ALA A 44 -10.37 -23.12 -8.90
N CYS A 45 -9.72 -23.57 -7.83
CA CYS A 45 -10.00 -24.85 -7.20
C CYS A 45 -10.66 -24.58 -5.84
N TRP A 46 -11.98 -24.38 -5.87
CA TRP A 46 -12.79 -24.50 -4.66
C TRP A 46 -12.92 -25.99 -4.26
N PHE A 47 -13.14 -26.21 -2.97
CA PHE A 47 -13.43 -27.51 -2.31
C PHE A 47 -12.23 -28.44 -2.03
N SER A 48 -11.72 -28.28 -0.79
CA SER A 48 -11.66 -29.33 0.24
C SER A 48 -10.29 -29.81 0.76
N ASN A 49 -10.21 -29.80 2.10
CA ASN A 49 -9.34 -30.60 2.99
C ASN A 49 -7.84 -30.23 3.08
N SER A 50 -7.54 -29.16 3.82
CA SER A 50 -6.21 -28.87 4.40
C SER A 50 -6.35 -27.90 5.60
N PRO A 51 -5.61 -28.03 6.72
CA PRO A 51 -5.93 -27.39 8.03
C PRO A 51 -5.58 -25.89 8.16
N VAL A 52 -5.48 -25.18 7.04
CA VAL A 52 -4.95 -23.80 6.96
C VAL A 52 -5.62 -22.77 7.90
N PRO A 53 -6.96 -22.77 8.13
CA PRO A 53 -7.58 -21.76 8.98
C PRO A 53 -7.19 -21.92 10.46
N LEU A 54 -7.03 -23.16 10.94
CA LEU A 54 -6.71 -23.44 12.34
C LEU A 54 -5.25 -23.08 12.66
N ASP A 55 -4.31 -23.37 11.75
CA ASP A 55 -2.91 -22.96 11.91
C ASP A 55 -2.77 -21.42 11.92
N HIS A 56 -3.64 -20.70 11.21
CA HIS A 56 -3.73 -19.24 11.29
C HIS A 56 -4.29 -18.75 12.63
N LEU A 57 -5.34 -19.39 13.16
CA LEU A 57 -5.89 -19.09 14.49
C LEU A 57 -4.86 -19.31 15.61
N VAL A 58 -4.07 -20.40 15.55
CA VAL A 58 -2.99 -20.67 16.51
C VAL A 58 -1.90 -19.59 16.45
N ALA A 59 -1.59 -19.06 15.26
CA ALA A 59 -0.64 -17.96 15.11
C ALA A 59 -1.16 -16.61 15.64
N LEU A 60 -2.47 -16.37 15.58
CA LEU A 60 -3.11 -15.17 16.13
C LEU A 60 -3.38 -15.24 17.63
N PHE A 61 -3.58 -16.44 18.18
CA PHE A 61 -3.91 -16.67 19.59
C PHE A 61 -3.00 -17.73 20.25
N PRO A 62 -1.69 -17.48 20.43
CA PRO A 62 -0.76 -18.45 21.05
C PRO A 62 -1.11 -18.80 22.50
N ASP A 63 -1.86 -17.94 23.18
CA ASP A 63 -2.30 -18.13 24.58
C ASP A 63 -3.48 -19.12 24.73
N MET A 64 -4.12 -19.53 23.62
CA MET A 64 -5.40 -20.28 23.62
C MET A 64 -5.21 -21.74 23.21
N ASP A 65 -5.93 -22.66 23.85
CA ASP A 65 -5.86 -24.08 23.52
C ASP A 65 -6.38 -24.38 22.11
N ARG A 66 -5.65 -25.25 21.39
CA ARG A 66 -5.95 -25.64 20.01
C ARG A 66 -7.35 -26.25 19.86
N GLN A 67 -7.81 -27.04 20.85
CA GLN A 67 -9.16 -27.63 20.81
C GLN A 67 -10.25 -26.57 20.89
N PHE A 68 -9.99 -25.45 21.59
CA PHE A 68 -10.92 -24.33 21.68
C PHE A 68 -10.97 -23.52 20.37
N LEU A 69 -9.81 -23.32 19.73
CA LEU A 69 -9.71 -22.66 18.42
C LEU A 69 -10.39 -23.50 17.31
N GLU A 70 -10.21 -24.82 17.34
CA GLU A 70 -10.82 -25.78 16.41
C GLU A 70 -12.36 -25.79 16.55
N LYS A 71 -12.87 -25.81 17.79
CA LYS A 71 -14.31 -25.70 18.07
C LYS A 71 -14.90 -24.34 17.70
N ALA A 72 -14.18 -23.23 17.93
CA ALA A 72 -14.63 -21.89 17.56
C ALA A 72 -14.71 -21.67 16.03
N LEU A 73 -13.86 -22.36 15.27
CA LEU A 73 -13.90 -22.41 13.80
C LEU A 73 -15.10 -23.24 13.31
N GLU A 74 -15.32 -24.43 13.89
CA GLU A 74 -16.47 -25.30 13.56
C GLU A 74 -17.81 -24.61 13.87
N GLU A 75 -17.95 -23.97 15.04
CA GLU A 75 -19.13 -23.16 15.40
C GLU A 75 -19.31 -21.90 14.54
N SER A 76 -18.29 -21.51 13.79
CA SER A 76 -18.31 -20.38 12.83
C SER A 76 -18.44 -20.85 11.36
N GLY A 77 -18.62 -22.15 11.12
CA GLY A 77 -18.85 -22.70 9.77
C GLY A 77 -17.65 -22.56 8.84
N ASP A 78 -16.44 -22.79 9.36
CA ASP A 78 -15.15 -22.59 8.69
C ASP A 78 -14.82 -21.13 8.29
N ASP A 79 -15.67 -20.15 8.65
CA ASP A 79 -15.34 -18.73 8.45
C ASP A 79 -14.33 -18.23 9.49
N LEU A 80 -13.12 -17.97 9.00
CA LEU A 80 -11.98 -17.49 9.77
C LEU A 80 -12.24 -16.11 10.40
N ASP A 81 -12.90 -15.19 9.70
CA ASP A 81 -13.13 -13.83 10.20
C ASP A 81 -14.15 -13.83 11.34
N SER A 82 -15.23 -14.61 11.22
CA SER A 82 -16.19 -14.83 12.32
C SER A 82 -15.57 -15.53 13.53
N ALA A 83 -14.69 -16.52 13.31
CA ALA A 83 -13.97 -17.20 14.39
C ALA A 83 -13.02 -16.24 15.13
N ILE A 84 -12.21 -15.46 14.41
CA ILE A 84 -11.33 -14.43 14.98
C ILE A 84 -12.13 -13.41 15.80
N LYS A 85 -13.30 -12.96 15.29
CA LYS A 85 -14.15 -11.99 15.99
C LYS A 85 -14.66 -12.54 17.33
N ARG A 86 -15.21 -13.76 17.33
CA ARG A 86 -15.70 -14.43 18.55
C ARG A 86 -14.61 -14.67 19.58
N LEU A 87 -13.41 -15.09 19.15
CA LEU A 87 -12.28 -15.31 20.05
C LEU A 87 -11.80 -14.00 20.71
N ASN A 88 -11.84 -12.88 19.99
CA ASN A 88 -11.57 -11.56 20.57
C ASN A 88 -12.67 -11.11 21.54
N GLU A 89 -13.95 -11.28 21.19
CA GLU A 89 -15.08 -10.99 22.09
C GLU A 89 -14.97 -11.76 23.41
N LEU A 90 -14.59 -13.03 23.36
CA LEU A 90 -14.34 -13.86 24.56
C LEU A 90 -13.15 -13.37 25.38
N ARG A 91 -12.04 -12.94 24.76
CA ARG A 91 -10.91 -12.33 25.50
C ARG A 91 -11.30 -11.03 26.21
N LEU A 92 -12.17 -10.22 25.59
CA LEU A 92 -12.65 -8.97 26.19
C LEU A 92 -13.57 -9.25 27.40
N CYS A 93 -14.58 -10.11 27.27
CA CYS A 93 -15.44 -10.47 28.39
C CYS A 93 -14.70 -11.18 29.54
N THR A 94 -13.58 -11.86 29.26
CA THR A 94 -12.71 -12.44 30.29
C THR A 94 -11.92 -11.36 31.05
N ALA A 95 -11.58 -10.25 30.39
CA ALA A 95 -10.88 -9.11 31.01
C ALA A 95 -11.81 -8.17 31.80
N GLU A 96 -13.10 -8.08 31.42
CA GLU A 96 -14.10 -7.23 32.10
C GLU A 96 -14.63 -7.82 33.43
N SER A 97 -14.19 -9.02 33.84
CA SER A 97 -14.62 -9.70 35.07
C SER A 97 -13.92 -9.19 36.36
N VAL A 98 -13.61 -7.90 36.43
CA VAL A 98 -13.12 -7.22 37.65
C VAL A 98 -13.94 -5.93 37.87
N PRO A 99 -14.93 -5.94 38.79
CA PRO A 99 -15.77 -4.77 39.07
C PRO A 99 -15.14 -3.81 40.11
N ASP A 100 -15.86 -2.71 40.36
CA ASP A 100 -15.67 -1.69 41.41
C ASP A 100 -14.49 -0.68 41.26
N VAL A 101 -14.64 0.64 41.54
CA VAL A 101 -15.86 1.48 41.67
C VAL A 101 -15.52 2.99 41.66
N SER A 102 -16.57 3.83 41.67
CA SER A 102 -16.63 5.25 42.10
C SER A 102 -16.26 6.40 41.16
N GLN A 103 -17.33 7.12 40.81
CA GLN A 103 -17.55 8.57 41.02
C GLN A 103 -16.93 9.60 40.07
N GLU A 104 -17.85 10.14 39.24
CA GLU A 104 -17.93 11.56 38.94
C GLU A 104 -17.97 12.42 40.22
N ILE A 105 -17.44 13.65 40.16
CA ILE A 105 -18.02 14.84 40.82
C ILE A 105 -17.72 16.06 39.93
N ASN A 106 -18.76 16.85 39.68
CA ASN A 106 -18.70 18.12 38.96
C ASN A 106 -18.83 19.29 39.95
N THR A 107 -18.01 20.32 39.84
CA THR A 107 -18.30 21.67 40.36
C THR A 107 -17.38 22.72 39.75
N GLN A 108 -17.78 24.00 39.75
CA GLN A 108 -17.20 25.03 38.90
C GLN A 108 -17.12 26.41 39.57
N GLY A 109 -16.00 27.13 39.36
CA GLY A 109 -15.80 28.54 39.72
C GLY A 109 -14.72 28.79 40.79
N ALA A 110 -14.26 30.03 41.05
CA ALA A 110 -14.30 31.24 40.22
C ALA A 110 -13.39 32.36 40.80
N VAL A 111 -12.60 33.01 39.93
CA VAL A 111 -12.18 34.44 39.99
C VAL A 111 -11.16 34.92 41.07
N ALA A 112 -10.34 35.90 40.63
CA ALA A 112 -9.55 36.92 41.38
C ALA A 112 -8.10 36.63 41.86
N ASN A 113 -7.17 37.30 41.13
CA ASN A 113 -6.14 38.22 41.63
C ASN A 113 -4.98 37.73 42.54
N SER A 114 -3.81 37.60 41.91
CA SER A 114 -2.63 38.45 42.16
C SER A 114 -2.49 39.14 43.53
N ASP A 115 -1.45 38.79 44.27
CA ASP A 115 -0.63 39.80 44.98
C ASP A 115 0.86 39.40 45.00
N THR A 116 1.76 40.37 45.25
CA THR A 116 3.21 40.25 44.96
C THR A 116 4.08 40.31 46.21
N SER A 117 4.40 39.14 46.81
CA SER A 117 5.32 38.99 47.94
C SER A 117 5.64 37.49 48.14
N ALA A 118 6.86 37.01 48.42
CA ALA A 118 8.17 37.67 48.52
C ALA A 118 9.27 36.75 47.94
N ILE A 119 10.50 37.28 47.85
CA ILE A 119 11.69 36.46 47.60
C ILE A 119 11.87 35.48 48.78
N ARG A 120 11.83 34.19 48.49
CA ARG A 120 12.38 33.15 49.36
C ARG A 120 13.28 32.25 48.52
N GLU A 121 14.59 32.43 48.66
CA GLU A 121 15.56 31.48 48.14
C GLU A 121 15.45 30.18 48.97
N GLU A 122 14.59 29.27 48.54
CA GLU A 122 14.88 27.86 48.78
C GLU A 122 15.96 27.45 47.79
N SER A 123 17.19 27.36 48.29
CA SER A 123 18.29 26.73 47.59
C SER A 123 17.82 25.37 47.09
N SER A 124 17.76 25.19 45.77
CA SER A 124 17.48 23.88 45.18
C SER A 124 18.66 22.97 45.50
N GLY A 125 18.57 22.31 46.66
CA GLY A 125 19.53 21.33 47.13
C GLY A 125 19.43 20.12 46.24
N GLY A 126 20.13 20.19 45.11
CA GLY A 126 20.28 19.10 44.15
C GLY A 126 21.05 17.95 44.79
N SER A 127 20.38 17.19 45.67
CA SER A 127 20.81 15.88 46.07
C SER A 127 20.76 15.00 44.82
N SER A 128 21.88 14.94 44.11
CA SER A 128 22.09 14.00 43.01
C SER A 128 21.97 12.62 43.62
N PHE A 129 20.77 12.04 43.53
CA PHE A 129 20.55 10.68 43.98
C PHE A 129 21.49 9.75 43.21
N PRO A 130 22.04 8.71 43.86
CA PRO A 130 22.93 7.78 43.20
C PRO A 130 22.25 7.20 41.94
N ALA A 131 22.91 7.37 40.80
CA ALA A 131 22.39 6.97 39.50
C ALA A 131 22.68 5.50 39.20
N SER A 132 23.69 4.93 39.88
CA SER A 132 24.07 3.52 39.78
C SER A 132 23.75 2.74 41.06
N GLY A 133 23.36 1.47 40.90
CA GLY A 133 23.22 0.54 42.03
C GLY A 133 24.53 0.33 42.81
N ALA A 134 25.70 0.52 42.19
CA ALA A 134 26.98 0.49 42.87
C ALA A 134 27.14 1.67 43.84
N GLU A 135 26.77 2.88 43.41
CA GLU A 135 26.82 4.09 44.23
C GLU A 135 25.83 4.02 45.41
N TRP A 136 24.65 3.41 45.21
CA TRP A 136 23.71 3.10 46.32
C TRP A 136 24.31 2.10 47.34
N VAL A 137 25.03 1.07 46.88
CA VAL A 137 25.72 0.12 47.77
C VAL A 137 26.85 0.80 48.54
N GLU A 138 27.67 1.63 47.88
CA GLU A 138 28.72 2.42 48.54
C GLU A 138 28.16 3.39 49.59
N LEU A 139 27.04 4.06 49.28
CA LEU A 139 26.34 4.95 50.21
C LEU A 139 25.77 4.18 51.41
N LEU A 140 25.12 3.03 51.19
CA LEU A 140 24.63 2.15 52.26
C LEU A 140 25.76 1.64 53.17
N VAL A 141 26.85 1.12 52.58
CA VAL A 141 28.03 0.64 53.33
C VAL A 141 28.66 1.81 54.11
N GLY A 142 28.79 2.99 53.50
CA GLY A 142 29.27 4.20 54.16
C GLY A 142 28.39 4.64 55.33
N GLN A 143 27.06 4.56 55.22
CA GLN A 143 26.15 4.89 56.32
C GLN A 143 26.22 3.89 57.48
N VAL A 144 26.38 2.59 57.19
CA VAL A 144 26.56 1.55 58.22
C VAL A 144 27.92 1.70 58.92
N LEU A 145 28.99 1.98 58.18
CA LEU A 145 30.34 2.11 58.73
C LEU A 145 30.51 3.35 59.62
N ASN A 146 29.71 4.40 59.39
CA ASN A 146 29.69 5.64 60.17
C ASN A 146 28.58 5.68 61.24
N ALA A 147 27.92 4.55 61.53
CA ALA A 147 26.89 4.48 62.55
C ALA A 147 27.50 4.35 63.96
N SER A 148 26.94 5.07 64.92
CA SER A 148 27.40 5.09 66.32
C SER A 148 27.00 3.85 67.12
N ASN A 149 25.93 3.16 66.70
CA ASN A 149 25.40 1.95 67.31
C ASN A 149 24.51 1.18 66.30
N VAL A 150 24.07 -0.02 66.65
CA VAL A 150 23.30 -0.91 65.75
C VAL A 150 21.93 -0.33 65.37
N GLU A 151 21.30 0.46 66.24
CA GLU A 151 19.96 1.02 65.98
C GLU A 151 20.04 2.30 65.14
N ASP A 152 21.11 3.09 65.31
CA ASP A 152 21.53 4.18 64.40
C ASP A 152 21.84 3.61 63.00
N ALA A 153 22.54 2.47 62.91
CA ALA A 153 22.78 1.78 61.64
C ALA A 153 21.47 1.33 60.97
N LYS A 154 20.55 0.70 61.72
CA LYS A 154 19.22 0.31 61.22
C LYS A 154 18.43 1.53 60.73
N ALA A 155 18.38 2.62 61.49
CA ALA A 155 17.65 3.83 61.12
C ALA A 155 18.15 4.42 59.79
N ARG A 156 19.48 4.52 59.62
CA ARG A 156 20.11 5.00 58.38
C ARG A 156 19.88 4.07 57.20
N VAL A 157 19.95 2.75 57.40
CA VAL A 157 19.68 1.76 56.35
C VAL A 157 18.21 1.86 55.90
N SER A 158 17.25 1.94 56.84
CA SER A 158 15.84 2.14 56.51
C SER A 158 15.61 3.43 55.72
N GLN A 159 16.20 4.55 56.15
CA GLN A 159 16.09 5.83 55.45
C GLN A 159 16.73 5.80 54.04
N ALA A 160 17.86 5.11 53.89
CA ALA A 160 18.52 4.93 52.59
C ALA A 160 17.71 4.02 51.65
N LEU A 161 17.06 2.98 52.17
CA LEU A 161 16.16 2.11 51.40
C LEU A 161 14.85 2.83 51.01
N GLU A 162 14.28 3.66 51.89
CA GLU A 162 13.13 4.50 51.57
C GLU A 162 13.47 5.56 50.49
N ALA A 163 14.69 6.10 50.52
CA ALA A 163 15.20 6.98 49.48
C ALA A 163 15.43 6.24 48.15
N LEU A 164 15.97 5.02 48.19
CA LEU A 164 16.10 4.13 47.03
C LEU A 164 14.73 3.84 46.41
N GLU A 165 13.75 3.42 47.20
CA GLU A 165 12.38 3.14 46.72
C GLU A 165 11.76 4.35 46.00
N LYS A 166 11.86 5.54 46.60
CA LYS A 166 11.39 6.79 45.98
C LYS A 166 12.11 7.10 44.67
N SER A 167 13.43 6.85 44.60
CA SER A 167 14.19 7.04 43.35
C SER A 167 13.79 6.04 42.26
N ILE A 168 13.51 4.78 42.62
CA ILE A 168 13.03 3.75 41.70
C ILE A 168 11.64 4.12 41.17
N TRP A 169 10.72 4.54 42.04
CA TRP A 169 9.39 5.01 41.64
C TRP A 169 9.44 6.23 40.72
N ALA A 170 10.27 7.22 41.03
CA ALA A 170 10.47 8.39 40.18
C ALA A 170 11.04 8.01 38.80
N ASN A 171 12.10 7.20 38.76
CA ASN A 171 12.72 6.76 37.51
C ASN A 171 11.77 5.91 36.66
N ALA A 172 11.03 4.97 37.27
CA ALA A 172 10.08 4.11 36.57
C ALA A 172 8.87 4.89 36.01
N THR A 173 8.34 5.86 36.76
CA THR A 173 7.24 6.71 36.28
C THR A 173 7.70 7.69 35.19
N GLU A 174 8.90 8.25 35.29
CA GLU A 174 9.49 9.08 34.24
C GLU A 174 9.80 8.25 32.97
N GLU A 175 10.30 7.02 33.13
CA GLU A 175 10.55 6.12 31.99
C GLU A 175 9.27 5.66 31.30
N ALA A 176 8.23 5.30 32.05
CA ALA A 176 6.90 5.01 31.51
C ALA A 176 6.28 6.23 30.79
N ALA A 177 6.49 7.44 31.32
CA ALA A 177 6.09 8.67 30.63
C ALA A 177 6.90 8.88 29.33
N ARG A 178 8.22 8.65 29.35
CA ARG A 178 9.10 8.78 28.18
C ARG A 178 8.75 7.76 27.08
N SER A 179 8.52 6.49 27.41
CA SER A 179 8.11 5.46 26.45
C SER A 179 6.76 5.79 25.84
N PHE A 180 5.76 6.13 26.65
CA PHE A 180 4.42 6.50 26.18
C PHE A 180 4.44 7.71 25.23
N GLN A 181 5.19 8.78 25.52
CA GLN A 181 5.28 9.92 24.59
C GLN A 181 6.03 9.57 23.30
N LYS A 182 7.05 8.68 23.36
CA LYS A 182 7.77 8.17 22.18
C LYS A 182 6.84 7.35 21.28
N GLU A 183 6.10 6.40 21.84
CA GLU A 183 5.12 5.57 21.12
C GLU A 183 4.00 6.42 20.52
N LYS A 184 3.42 7.33 21.29
CA LYS A 184 2.42 8.31 20.84
C LYS A 184 2.91 9.20 19.69
N LEU A 185 4.21 9.51 19.64
CA LEU A 185 4.83 10.24 18.54
C LEU A 185 5.01 9.34 17.30
N MET A 186 5.51 8.12 17.47
CA MET A 186 5.68 7.16 16.37
C MET A 186 4.32 6.77 15.75
N LEU A 187 3.30 6.50 16.56
CA LEU A 187 1.94 6.20 16.12
C LEU A 187 1.31 7.38 15.36
N LYS A 188 1.54 8.62 15.81
CA LYS A 188 1.13 9.84 15.09
C LYS A 188 1.87 10.04 13.77
N GLN A 189 3.12 9.60 13.64
CA GLN A 189 3.86 9.61 12.38
C GLN A 189 3.32 8.54 11.42
N HIS A 190 3.13 7.30 11.90
CA HIS A 190 2.56 6.20 11.13
C HIS A 190 1.16 6.53 10.59
N LEU A 191 0.27 7.06 11.44
CA LEU A 191 -1.07 7.50 11.03
C LEU A 191 -1.01 8.57 9.93
N LYS A 192 -0.07 9.52 10.00
CA LYS A 192 0.13 10.53 8.94
C LYS A 192 0.61 9.92 7.63
N ALA A 193 1.52 8.95 7.67
CA ALA A 193 1.99 8.24 6.49
C ALA A 193 0.83 7.48 5.81
N VAL A 194 0.07 6.69 6.58
CA VAL A 194 -1.09 5.93 6.06
C VAL A 194 -2.16 6.86 5.47
N ILE A 195 -2.40 8.04 6.05
CA ILE A 195 -3.33 9.04 5.47
C ILE A 195 -2.80 9.62 4.15
N GLN A 196 -1.49 9.85 4.03
CA GLN A 196 -0.87 10.31 2.78
C GLN A 196 -0.94 9.22 1.70
N GLU A 197 -0.60 7.98 2.02
CA GLU A 197 -0.72 6.83 1.12
C GLU A 197 -2.17 6.59 0.67
N ASN A 198 -3.13 6.65 1.59
CA ASN A 198 -4.55 6.56 1.26
C ASN A 198 -5.01 7.68 0.31
N THR A 199 -4.43 8.87 0.43
CA THR A 199 -4.67 10.00 -0.48
C THR A 199 -4.06 9.78 -1.87
N VAL A 200 -2.86 9.18 -1.95
CA VAL A 200 -2.23 8.79 -3.22
C VAL A 200 -3.03 7.66 -3.90
N LEU A 201 -3.43 6.64 -3.15
CA LEU A 201 -4.27 5.54 -3.65
C LEU A 201 -5.62 6.05 -4.18
N LYS A 202 -6.30 6.93 -3.46
CA LYS A 202 -7.55 7.58 -3.94
C LYS A 202 -7.33 8.31 -5.27
N ARG A 203 -6.25 9.09 -5.42
CA ARG A 203 -5.91 9.76 -6.69
C ARG A 203 -5.64 8.76 -7.82
N ALA A 204 -4.90 7.68 -7.53
CA ALA A 204 -4.61 6.64 -8.52
C ALA A 204 -5.90 5.93 -9.00
N VAL A 205 -6.80 5.60 -8.07
CA VAL A 205 -8.12 5.00 -8.38
C VAL A 205 -8.99 5.94 -9.22
N SER A 206 -9.03 7.24 -8.91
CA SER A 206 -9.75 8.24 -9.73
C SER A 206 -9.21 8.29 -11.17
N ILE A 207 -7.88 8.38 -11.34
CA ILE A 207 -7.24 8.41 -12.67
C ILE A 207 -7.47 7.09 -13.43
N GLN A 208 -7.49 5.95 -12.74
CA GLN A 208 -7.77 4.66 -13.36
C GLN A 208 -9.23 4.53 -13.79
N HIS A 209 -10.19 5.04 -13.00
CA HIS A 209 -11.60 5.08 -13.36
C HIS A 209 -11.87 6.01 -14.55
N GLU A 210 -11.26 7.20 -14.57
CA GLU A 210 -11.32 8.15 -15.68
C GLU A 210 -10.85 7.51 -16.99
N ARG A 211 -9.67 6.87 -16.99
CA ARG A 211 -9.15 6.13 -18.16
C ARG A 211 -10.03 4.95 -18.58
N GLN A 212 -10.59 4.22 -17.62
CA GLN A 212 -11.49 3.11 -17.91
C GLN A 212 -12.75 3.61 -18.65
N LYS A 213 -13.31 4.74 -18.20
CA LYS A 213 -14.42 5.43 -18.85
C LYS A 213 -14.06 5.94 -20.26
N GLU A 214 -12.87 6.52 -20.44
CA GLU A 214 -12.36 6.90 -21.78
C GLU A 214 -12.27 5.70 -22.73
N PHE A 215 -11.80 4.54 -22.26
CA PHE A 215 -11.74 3.31 -23.06
C PHE A 215 -13.13 2.76 -23.40
N GLU A 216 -14.09 2.85 -22.49
CA GLU A 216 -15.48 2.45 -22.73
C GLU A 216 -16.18 3.37 -23.75
N GLU A 217 -15.96 4.69 -23.65
CA GLU A 217 -16.49 5.68 -24.59
C GLU A 217 -15.88 5.51 -25.99
N MET A 218 -14.55 5.39 -26.10
CA MET A 218 -13.86 5.08 -27.36
C MET A 218 -14.27 3.71 -27.92
N GLY A 219 -14.59 2.74 -27.07
CA GLY A 219 -15.15 1.44 -27.46
C GLY A 219 -16.51 1.57 -28.16
N GLN A 220 -17.40 2.42 -27.63
CA GLN A 220 -18.70 2.71 -28.24
C GLN A 220 -18.55 3.47 -29.57
N GLU A 221 -17.63 4.44 -29.67
CA GLU A 221 -17.35 5.14 -30.92
C GLU A 221 -16.79 4.21 -32.00
N MET A 222 -15.83 3.35 -31.62
CA MET A 222 -15.27 2.31 -32.49
C MET A 222 -16.35 1.31 -32.97
N GLN A 223 -17.38 1.02 -32.17
CA GLN A 223 -18.53 0.23 -32.63
C GLN A 223 -19.39 0.99 -33.65
N LYS A 224 -19.82 2.22 -33.33
CA LYS A 224 -20.61 3.08 -34.24
C LYS A 224 -19.92 3.26 -35.60
N LEU A 225 -18.59 3.43 -35.59
CA LEU A 225 -17.80 3.56 -36.81
C LEU A 225 -17.74 2.27 -37.63
N LYS A 226 -17.65 1.08 -36.99
CA LYS A 226 -17.74 -0.21 -37.69
C LYS A 226 -19.11 -0.42 -38.34
N GLU A 227 -20.18 -0.04 -37.65
CA GLU A 227 -21.55 -0.11 -38.19
C GLU A 227 -21.70 0.79 -39.42
N LEU A 228 -21.23 2.05 -39.35
CA LEU A 228 -21.22 2.98 -40.48
C LEU A 228 -20.35 2.51 -41.66
N VAL A 229 -19.16 1.96 -41.40
CA VAL A 229 -18.30 1.36 -42.45
C VAL A 229 -18.98 0.16 -43.11
N SER A 230 -19.70 -0.67 -42.33
CA SER A 230 -20.46 -1.81 -42.87
C SER A 230 -21.61 -1.35 -43.78
N GLN A 231 -22.33 -0.30 -43.40
CA GLN A 231 -23.36 0.32 -44.23
C GLN A 231 -22.80 0.86 -45.55
N TYR A 232 -21.66 1.57 -45.52
CA TYR A 232 -21.03 2.06 -46.75
C TYR A 232 -20.52 0.92 -47.65
N GLN A 233 -19.97 -0.16 -47.09
CA GLN A 233 -19.57 -1.35 -47.87
C GLN A 233 -20.77 -2.01 -48.57
N GLU A 234 -21.94 -2.03 -47.93
CA GLU A 234 -23.17 -2.55 -48.53
C GLU A 234 -23.75 -1.61 -49.61
N GLN A 235 -23.70 -0.29 -49.40
CA GLN A 235 -24.07 0.70 -50.43
C GLN A 235 -23.19 0.57 -51.67
N VAL A 236 -21.86 0.45 -51.52
CA VAL A 236 -20.93 0.22 -52.63
C VAL A 236 -21.29 -1.06 -53.39
N ARG A 237 -21.47 -2.19 -52.68
CA ARG A 237 -21.85 -3.48 -53.28
C ARG A 237 -23.18 -3.40 -54.05
N SER A 238 -24.16 -2.66 -53.53
CA SER A 238 -25.43 -2.42 -54.21
C SER A 238 -25.25 -1.59 -55.50
N LEU A 239 -24.45 -0.51 -55.44
CA LEU A 239 -24.15 0.30 -56.62
C LEU A 239 -23.36 -0.46 -57.69
N GLU A 240 -22.42 -1.33 -57.30
CA GLU A 240 -21.68 -2.23 -58.20
C GLU A 240 -22.62 -3.18 -58.96
N VAL A 241 -23.53 -3.85 -58.25
CA VAL A 241 -24.53 -4.75 -58.84
C VAL A 241 -25.49 -4.00 -59.76
N ASN A 242 -25.97 -2.82 -59.35
CA ASN A 242 -26.85 -1.98 -60.17
C ASN A 242 -26.16 -1.48 -61.44
N ASN A 243 -24.88 -1.07 -61.36
CA ASN A 243 -24.10 -0.64 -62.50
C ASN A 243 -23.85 -1.80 -63.48
N TYR A 244 -23.49 -2.98 -62.97
CA TYR A 244 -23.36 -4.19 -63.79
C TYR A 244 -24.67 -4.56 -64.50
N ALA A 245 -25.81 -4.52 -63.82
CA ALA A 245 -27.11 -4.78 -64.42
C ALA A 245 -27.46 -3.77 -65.53
N LEU A 246 -27.23 -2.47 -65.29
CA LEU A 246 -27.41 -1.42 -66.29
C LEU A 246 -26.50 -1.60 -67.50
N ALA A 247 -25.22 -1.92 -67.29
CA ALA A 247 -24.27 -2.19 -68.37
C ALA A 247 -24.68 -3.41 -69.22
N MET A 248 -25.18 -4.48 -68.58
CA MET A 248 -25.71 -5.65 -69.27
C MET A 248 -26.97 -5.33 -70.08
N HIS A 249 -27.92 -4.56 -69.53
CA HIS A 249 -29.11 -4.12 -70.25
C HIS A 249 -28.78 -3.18 -71.42
N LEU A 250 -27.83 -2.25 -71.25
CA LEU A 250 -27.36 -1.39 -72.34
C LEU A 250 -26.74 -2.20 -73.48
N LYS A 251 -25.88 -3.19 -73.16
CA LYS A 251 -25.31 -4.11 -74.14
C LYS A 251 -26.39 -4.91 -74.87
N GLN A 252 -27.38 -5.42 -74.14
CA GLN A 252 -28.51 -6.16 -74.72
C GLN A 252 -29.36 -5.27 -75.64
N ALA A 253 -29.63 -4.02 -75.24
CA ALA A 253 -30.36 -3.05 -76.08
C ALA A 253 -29.57 -2.70 -77.37
N GLN A 254 -28.25 -2.50 -77.27
CA GLN A 254 -27.39 -2.28 -78.43
C GLN A 254 -27.38 -3.48 -79.39
N GLN A 255 -27.35 -4.71 -78.87
CA GLN A 255 -27.38 -5.93 -79.68
C GLN A 255 -28.77 -6.18 -80.31
N ASN A 256 -29.86 -5.91 -79.57
CA ASN A 256 -31.22 -6.05 -80.10
C ASN A 256 -31.59 -4.95 -81.11
N ASN A 257 -30.94 -3.78 -81.04
CA ASN A 257 -31.06 -2.70 -82.03
C ASN A 257 -30.27 -2.99 -83.34
N SER A 258 -29.90 -4.24 -83.61
CA SER A 258 -29.32 -4.68 -84.90
C SER A 258 -30.34 -4.72 -86.06
N ILE A 259 -31.33 -3.81 -86.06
CA ILE A 259 -32.16 -3.54 -87.23
C ILE A 259 -31.26 -2.87 -88.28
N SER A 260 -31.12 -3.52 -89.43
CA SER A 260 -30.23 -3.06 -90.51
C SER A 260 -30.55 -1.64 -90.96
N GLY A 261 -29.50 -0.86 -91.23
CA GLY A 261 -29.56 0.59 -91.38
C GLY A 261 -30.63 1.11 -92.35
N ARG A 262 -31.70 1.65 -91.78
CA ARG A 262 -32.63 2.60 -92.43
C ARG A 262 -32.87 3.81 -91.51
N PHE A 263 -31.78 4.48 -91.12
CA PHE A 263 -31.89 5.89 -90.80
C PHE A 263 -32.32 6.61 -92.08
N HIS A 264 -33.43 7.32 -92.03
CA HIS A 264 -33.89 8.13 -93.15
C HIS A 264 -33.01 9.40 -93.20
N PRO A 265 -32.33 9.70 -94.31
CA PRO A 265 -31.81 11.05 -94.50
C PRO A 265 -32.98 12.03 -94.67
N ASP A 266 -32.67 13.30 -94.41
CA ASP A 266 -33.48 14.49 -94.69
C ASP A 266 -34.88 14.52 -94.05
N VAL A 267 -34.93 15.06 -92.83
CA VAL A 267 -35.99 15.98 -92.42
C VAL A 267 -35.30 17.25 -91.93
N PHE A 268 -35.63 18.39 -92.54
CA PHE A 268 -35.16 19.74 -92.19
C PHE A 268 -36.13 20.40 -91.19
#